data_AF-A0A7C4X4M9-F1
#
_entry.id   AF-A0A7C4X4M9-F1
#
_cell.length_a   1.000
_cell.length_b   1.000
_cell.length_c   1.000
_cell.angle_alpha   90.00
_cell.angle_beta   90.00
_cell.angle_gamma   90.00
#
_symmetry.space_group_name_H-M   'P 1'
#
loop_
_entity.id
_entity.type
_entity.pdbx_description
1 polymer ?
#
loop_
_entity_poly.entity_id
_entity_poly.type
_entity_poly.pdbx_seq_one_letter_code
_entity_poly.pdbx_strand_id
1 'polypeptide(L)'
;MKKIIVCLAILLYAGSAFAGDGQFDRYGGWSGLKGSRTGAFHTEQINGRWWLITPEGNVFWSVGMYCVRIGGIPETGTERRPYRDNCLKKHVSEQEWARVTRKRLYEWGFNTIGDWSSESIYREPGFAYVIGINLPGEAENVIPKGSYGYFPDVFSPEFKESVQKRMQDVFKNQPYLIDDPQLLGYFLADEPAWYGSKGRRGALADDFIALDDSKPGKKAWLEFIKQRYPSGEVAPNEQDKLDFLQVIAEQFSRVLSEGLREFDRHHMILGTRPTRTYPEVVRGIGKYADVFSMGAYDLNQGYQLDPKFDEIINEVYQNAQKPILLGVLIAAQDSGLPYGIVRTQRDRGISYWRHLAKAARHPAVVGIHWFQYFDPPLKCYDQRAANWGLVNDKDEPYEDAVSLIAQANKMVYAYALGLASFVPEFDKFLAPRKEAPNPDGQKQQAEKPQARGVEIPLANAGFEEGSAKWGLQAWQGKSKASIDYFEKHTGRASLKIQGGPADGWGSVGVGVQGAPGITLKPGYQYRLSAWVKTKGVENFAFVRFKVKYESGDEAYFGTEGLYGDNDWKQVEVIFSPREENKVEYLAAQLVGKGIAWFDDLKLDLLE
;
A
#
# COMPACT_ATOMS: atom_id res chain seq x y z
N MET A 1 32.79 -12.55 18.21
CA MET A 1 33.29 -11.56 17.21
C MET A 1 33.52 -12.12 15.79
N LYS A 2 33.96 -13.37 15.57
CA LYS A 2 34.20 -13.90 14.21
C LYS A 2 32.95 -14.30 13.38
N LYS A 3 31.75 -14.42 13.98
CA LYS A 3 30.50 -14.74 13.27
C LYS A 3 29.73 -13.52 12.70
N ILE A 4 30.00 -12.31 13.21
CA ILE A 4 29.30 -11.08 12.79
C ILE A 4 29.91 -10.51 11.49
N ILE A 5 31.20 -10.72 11.26
CA ILE A 5 31.90 -10.24 10.05
C ILE A 5 31.50 -11.06 8.81
N VAL A 6 31.12 -12.33 8.98
CA VAL A 6 30.72 -13.21 7.85
C VAL A 6 29.32 -12.85 7.32
N CYS A 7 28.36 -12.46 8.16
CA CYS A 7 27.02 -12.07 7.69
C CYS A 7 27.00 -10.67 7.02
N LEU A 8 27.82 -9.73 7.49
CA LEU A 8 27.96 -8.41 6.87
C LEU A 8 28.67 -8.49 5.51
N ALA A 9 29.67 -9.38 5.38
CA ALA A 9 30.31 -9.67 4.10
C ALA A 9 29.31 -10.28 3.11
N ILE A 10 28.44 -11.20 3.53
CA ILE A 10 27.44 -11.85 2.64
C ILE A 10 26.34 -10.86 2.18
N LEU A 11 25.89 -9.92 3.02
CA LEU A 11 24.91 -8.89 2.62
C LEU A 11 25.51 -7.85 1.66
N LEU A 12 26.76 -7.42 1.90
CA LEU A 12 27.50 -6.57 0.96
C LEU A 12 27.81 -7.32 -0.34
N TYR A 13 28.12 -8.62 -0.28
CA TYR A 13 28.36 -9.46 -1.46
C TYR A 13 27.09 -9.77 -2.23
N ALA A 14 25.93 -9.98 -1.60
CA ALA A 14 24.68 -10.21 -2.32
C ALA A 14 24.21 -8.96 -3.06
N GLY A 15 24.25 -7.79 -2.41
CA GLY A 15 23.91 -6.52 -3.07
C GLY A 15 24.87 -6.13 -4.20
N SER A 16 26.15 -6.52 -4.12
CA SER A 16 27.14 -6.30 -5.19
C SER A 16 27.19 -7.44 -6.22
N ALA A 17 26.75 -8.65 -5.86
CA ALA A 17 26.65 -9.79 -6.76
C ALA A 17 25.53 -9.65 -7.78
N PHE A 18 24.62 -8.68 -7.66
CA PHE A 18 23.57 -8.37 -8.65
C PHE A 18 23.67 -6.95 -9.23
N ALA A 19 24.77 -6.21 -8.99
CA ALA A 19 24.89 -4.79 -9.36
C ALA A 19 25.76 -4.52 -10.62
N GLY A 20 26.20 -5.56 -11.34
CA GLY A 20 27.04 -5.41 -12.53
C GLY A 20 26.24 -5.49 -13.84
N ASP A 21 26.50 -4.54 -14.76
CA ASP A 21 25.83 -4.42 -16.07
C ASP A 21 25.96 -5.66 -17.00
N GLY A 22 26.81 -6.64 -16.65
CA GLY A 22 26.96 -7.90 -17.39
C GLY A 22 26.05 -9.05 -16.92
N GLN A 23 25.17 -8.81 -15.94
CA GLN A 23 24.34 -9.87 -15.35
C GLN A 23 22.88 -9.86 -15.78
N PHE A 24 22.42 -8.75 -16.37
CA PHE A 24 21.07 -8.64 -16.89
C PHE A 24 21.10 -8.61 -18.41
N ASP A 25 20.07 -9.16 -19.04
CA ASP A 25 19.86 -8.96 -20.47
C ASP A 25 19.31 -7.55 -20.76
N ARG A 26 19.14 -7.24 -22.05
CA ARG A 26 18.62 -5.95 -22.53
C ARG A 26 17.18 -5.64 -22.08
N TYR A 27 16.47 -6.63 -21.52
CA TYR A 27 15.12 -6.50 -21.00
C TYR A 27 15.09 -6.43 -19.45
N GLY A 28 16.25 -6.48 -18.80
CA GLY A 28 16.39 -6.46 -17.34
C GLY A 28 16.27 -7.83 -16.66
N GLY A 29 16.29 -8.92 -17.42
CA GLY A 29 16.24 -10.29 -16.91
C GLY A 29 17.58 -10.76 -16.37
N TRP A 30 17.60 -11.35 -15.19
CA TRP A 30 18.82 -11.85 -14.55
C TRP A 30 19.30 -13.15 -15.20
N SER A 31 20.53 -13.12 -15.71
CA SER A 31 21.13 -14.22 -16.49
C SER A 31 21.55 -15.45 -15.67
N GLY A 32 21.57 -15.36 -14.34
CA GLY A 32 22.02 -16.46 -13.46
C GLY A 32 21.01 -17.59 -13.28
N LEU A 33 19.78 -17.42 -13.77
CA LEU A 33 18.79 -18.50 -13.87
C LEU A 33 18.05 -18.38 -15.21
N LYS A 34 17.94 -19.51 -15.91
CA LYS A 34 17.40 -19.58 -17.27
C LYS A 34 16.04 -20.26 -17.30
N GLY A 35 15.12 -19.68 -18.07
CA GLY A 35 13.89 -20.31 -18.54
C GLY A 35 13.97 -20.61 -20.04
N SER A 36 12.84 -20.90 -20.69
CA SER A 36 12.80 -21.05 -22.14
C SER A 36 12.95 -19.72 -22.87
N ARG A 37 13.52 -19.75 -24.08
CA ARG A 37 13.70 -18.56 -24.91
C ARG A 37 12.63 -18.54 -26.00
N THR A 38 11.62 -17.69 -25.84
CA THR A 38 10.47 -17.61 -26.76
C THR A 38 10.47 -16.37 -27.65
N GLY A 39 11.31 -15.37 -27.35
CA GLY A 39 11.29 -14.07 -28.03
C GLY A 39 10.25 -13.10 -27.50
N ALA A 40 9.45 -13.48 -26.50
CA ALA A 40 8.50 -12.62 -25.79
C ALA A 40 8.55 -12.86 -24.28
N PHE A 41 8.05 -11.92 -23.49
CA PHE A 41 7.85 -12.16 -22.07
C PHE A 41 6.80 -13.26 -21.85
N HIS A 42 7.07 -14.18 -20.93
CA HIS A 42 6.12 -15.24 -20.55
C HIS A 42 6.36 -15.65 -19.08
N THR A 43 5.61 -16.63 -18.59
CA THR A 43 5.77 -17.14 -17.22
C THR A 43 6.20 -18.60 -17.21
N GLU A 44 7.04 -18.96 -16.25
CA GLU A 44 7.45 -20.35 -16.04
C GLU A 44 7.57 -20.65 -14.54
N GLN A 45 7.27 -21.89 -14.17
CA GLN A 45 7.65 -22.40 -12.85
C GLN A 45 9.04 -23.02 -12.91
N ILE A 46 9.97 -22.49 -12.12
CA ILE A 46 11.33 -22.99 -11.99
C ILE A 46 11.60 -23.21 -10.50
N ASN A 47 11.95 -24.44 -10.12
CA ASN A 47 12.24 -24.85 -8.74
C ASN A 47 11.09 -24.54 -7.75
N GLY A 48 9.84 -24.79 -8.17
CA GLY A 48 8.65 -24.60 -7.31
C GLY A 48 8.23 -23.14 -7.10
N ARG A 49 8.78 -22.21 -7.88
CA ARG A 49 8.42 -20.78 -7.90
C ARG A 49 8.06 -20.35 -9.30
N TRP A 50 7.09 -19.46 -9.41
CA TRP A 50 6.84 -18.72 -10.64
C TRP A 50 7.86 -17.61 -10.87
N TRP A 51 8.27 -17.47 -12.14
CA TRP A 51 9.07 -16.38 -12.65
C TRP A 51 8.40 -15.80 -13.89
N LEU A 52 8.61 -14.49 -14.12
CA LEU A 52 8.54 -13.97 -15.48
C LEU A 52 9.83 -14.36 -16.18
N ILE A 53 9.77 -14.60 -17.48
CA ILE A 53 10.93 -14.93 -18.31
C ILE A 53 11.00 -13.91 -19.42
N THR A 54 12.17 -13.32 -19.63
CA THR A 54 12.40 -12.35 -20.70
C THR A 54 12.40 -13.02 -22.07
N PRO A 55 12.29 -12.24 -23.16
CA PRO A 55 12.49 -12.74 -24.52
C PRO A 55 13.79 -13.52 -24.77
N GLU A 56 14.84 -13.30 -23.96
CA GLU A 56 16.13 -13.98 -24.07
C GLU A 56 16.24 -15.24 -23.18
N GLY A 57 15.19 -15.58 -22.44
CA GLY A 57 15.13 -16.76 -21.60
C GLY A 57 15.78 -16.58 -20.23
N ASN A 58 15.86 -15.35 -19.72
CA ASN A 58 16.37 -15.06 -18.38
C ASN A 58 15.21 -14.80 -17.41
N VAL A 59 15.37 -15.22 -16.16
CA VAL A 59 14.34 -14.92 -15.16
C VAL A 59 14.23 -13.42 -14.92
N PHE A 60 13.01 -12.97 -14.70
CA PHE A 60 12.66 -11.58 -14.49
C PHE A 60 11.74 -11.47 -13.27
N TRP A 61 11.97 -10.46 -12.45
CA TRP A 61 11.07 -10.08 -11.36
C TRP A 61 10.71 -8.61 -11.55
N SER A 62 9.42 -8.31 -11.76
CA SER A 62 8.99 -6.99 -12.22
C SER A 62 8.85 -6.01 -11.06
N VAL A 63 9.76 -5.04 -11.00
CA VAL A 63 9.70 -3.88 -10.09
C VAL A 63 9.26 -2.67 -10.90
N GLY A 64 7.98 -2.32 -10.78
CA GLY A 64 7.33 -1.34 -11.65
C GLY A 64 7.03 0.01 -11.02
N MET A 65 6.92 1.05 -11.86
CA MET A 65 6.48 2.40 -11.47
C MET A 65 5.31 2.85 -12.36
N TYR A 66 4.12 3.04 -11.78
CA TYR A 66 2.93 3.54 -12.49
C TYR A 66 2.98 5.07 -12.69
N CYS A 67 2.26 5.52 -13.73
CA CYS A 67 2.04 6.93 -14.09
C CYS A 67 3.33 7.76 -14.26
N VAL A 68 4.34 7.25 -14.96
CA VAL A 68 5.53 8.04 -15.30
C VAL A 68 5.22 8.93 -16.50
N ARG A 69 4.63 10.11 -16.26
CA ARG A 69 4.26 11.06 -17.32
C ARG A 69 4.49 12.51 -16.91
N ILE A 70 5.01 13.33 -17.82
CA ILE A 70 5.23 14.76 -17.58
C ILE A 70 3.91 15.51 -17.38
N GLY A 71 2.82 15.01 -17.98
CA GLY A 71 1.52 15.65 -17.98
C GLY A 71 0.87 15.79 -16.59
N GLY A 72 1.37 15.07 -15.58
CA GLY A 72 0.84 15.16 -14.23
C GLY A 72 -0.64 14.73 -14.12
N ILE A 73 -1.30 15.23 -13.07
CA ILE A 73 -2.75 15.23 -12.90
C ILE A 73 -3.22 16.69 -12.98
N PRO A 74 -4.32 16.99 -13.72
CA PRO A 74 -4.87 18.34 -13.76
C PRO A 74 -5.57 18.72 -12.44
N GLU A 75 -5.60 20.01 -12.13
CA GLU A 75 -6.42 20.54 -11.04
C GLU A 75 -7.91 20.49 -11.41
N THR A 76 -8.73 19.89 -10.54
CA THR A 76 -10.17 19.70 -10.74
C THR A 76 -10.86 21.02 -11.07
N GLY A 77 -11.62 21.02 -12.17
CA GLY A 77 -12.35 22.20 -12.66
C GLY A 77 -11.49 23.20 -13.42
N THR A 78 -10.24 22.85 -13.78
CA THR A 78 -9.31 23.73 -14.49
C THR A 78 -8.50 22.98 -15.56
N GLU A 79 -7.82 23.72 -16.44
CA GLU A 79 -6.83 23.17 -17.37
C GLU A 79 -5.41 23.09 -16.78
N ARG A 80 -5.21 23.63 -15.57
CA ARG A 80 -3.88 23.77 -14.96
C ARG A 80 -3.31 22.41 -14.56
N ARG A 81 -2.02 22.21 -14.83
CA ARG A 81 -1.28 20.97 -14.54
C ARG A 81 0.00 21.30 -13.76
N PRO A 82 -0.08 21.49 -12.43
CA PRO A 82 1.03 22.03 -11.63
C PRO A 82 2.35 21.28 -11.80
N TYR A 83 2.32 19.93 -11.77
CA TYR A 83 3.52 19.11 -11.98
C TYR A 83 4.15 19.35 -13.37
N ARG A 84 3.32 19.41 -14.43
CA ARG A 84 3.79 19.69 -15.79
C ARG A 84 4.43 21.07 -15.88
N ASP A 85 3.75 22.07 -15.32
CA ASP A 85 4.21 23.46 -15.36
C ASP A 85 5.56 23.63 -14.65
N ASN A 86 5.76 22.91 -13.53
CA ASN A 86 7.04 22.91 -12.82
C ASN A 86 8.11 22.09 -13.56
N CYS A 87 7.76 20.96 -14.16
CA CYS A 87 8.68 20.19 -15.00
C CYS A 87 9.20 21.02 -16.17
N LEU A 88 8.33 21.77 -16.86
CA LEU A 88 8.73 22.61 -18.00
C LEU A 88 9.55 23.85 -17.62
N LYS A 89 9.56 24.25 -16.34
CA LYS A 89 10.50 25.27 -15.83
C LYS A 89 11.88 24.67 -15.54
N LYS A 90 11.92 23.40 -15.16
CA LYS A 90 13.13 22.69 -14.71
C LYS A 90 13.87 22.00 -15.85
N HIS A 91 13.13 21.44 -16.80
CA HIS A 91 13.61 20.66 -17.92
C HIS A 91 13.30 21.38 -19.22
N VAL A 92 14.27 21.41 -20.14
CA VAL A 92 14.13 22.16 -21.41
C VAL A 92 13.12 21.53 -22.38
N SER A 93 12.75 20.27 -22.18
CA SER A 93 11.79 19.53 -23.01
C SER A 93 11.25 18.30 -22.27
N GLU A 94 10.18 17.69 -22.81
CA GLU A 94 9.71 16.38 -22.34
C GLU A 94 10.79 15.30 -22.53
N GLN A 95 11.58 15.36 -23.60
CA GLN A 95 12.66 14.42 -23.83
C GLN A 95 13.76 14.54 -22.77
N GLU A 96 14.09 15.75 -22.34
CA GLU A 96 15.05 15.95 -21.25
C GLU A 96 14.50 15.47 -19.90
N TRP A 97 13.25 15.80 -19.59
CA TRP A 97 12.57 15.25 -18.41
C TRP A 97 12.55 13.72 -18.43
N ALA A 98 12.25 13.12 -19.59
CA ALA A 98 12.20 11.67 -19.75
C ALA A 98 13.59 11.05 -19.56
N ARG A 99 14.64 11.65 -20.12
CA ARG A 99 16.04 11.22 -19.93
C ARG A 99 16.44 11.24 -18.45
N VAL A 100 16.15 12.33 -17.74
CA VAL A 100 16.44 12.48 -16.30
C VAL A 100 15.61 11.49 -15.48
N THR A 101 14.33 11.36 -15.78
CA THR A 101 13.41 10.46 -15.08
C THR A 101 13.79 9.00 -15.28
N ARG A 102 14.13 8.57 -16.50
CA ARG A 102 14.60 7.21 -16.77
C ARG A 102 15.90 6.91 -16.02
N LYS A 103 16.83 7.86 -15.95
CA LYS A 103 18.04 7.72 -15.14
C LYS A 103 17.71 7.52 -13.65
N ARG A 104 16.80 8.33 -13.09
CA ARG A 104 16.32 8.15 -11.71
C ARG A 104 15.75 6.75 -11.49
N LEU A 105 14.82 6.31 -12.35
CA LEU A 105 14.19 4.99 -12.23
C LEU A 105 15.22 3.85 -12.25
N TYR A 106 16.22 3.94 -13.13
CA TYR A 106 17.32 2.97 -13.20
C TYR A 106 18.15 2.97 -11.92
N GLU A 107 18.57 4.15 -11.44
CA GLU A 107 19.34 4.29 -10.19
C GLU A 107 18.56 3.82 -8.96
N TRP A 108 17.24 3.99 -8.98
CA TRP A 108 16.29 3.51 -7.97
C TRP A 108 15.92 2.02 -8.14
N GLY A 109 16.53 1.32 -9.09
CA GLY A 109 16.37 -0.13 -9.26
C GLY A 109 15.02 -0.58 -9.81
N PHE A 110 14.21 0.33 -10.37
CA PHE A 110 13.05 -0.08 -11.16
C PHE A 110 13.54 -0.72 -12.46
N ASN A 111 12.80 -1.71 -12.96
CA ASN A 111 13.10 -2.39 -14.23
C ASN A 111 11.89 -2.49 -15.16
N THR A 112 10.72 -2.01 -14.70
CA THR A 112 9.48 -2.02 -15.48
C THR A 112 8.83 -0.63 -15.44
N ILE A 113 8.46 -0.09 -16.60
CA ILE A 113 7.61 1.09 -16.69
C ILE A 113 6.15 0.64 -16.61
N GLY A 114 5.44 1.15 -15.61
CA GLY A 114 4.05 0.84 -15.35
C GLY A 114 3.09 1.54 -16.31
N ASP A 115 1.83 1.10 -16.25
CA ASP A 115 0.69 1.69 -16.95
C ASP A 115 0.57 3.21 -16.73
N TRP A 116 -0.11 3.88 -17.66
CA TRP A 116 -0.33 5.33 -17.72
C TRP A 116 0.91 6.23 -17.78
N SER A 117 2.03 5.67 -18.23
CA SER A 117 3.28 6.38 -18.49
C SER A 117 3.31 6.98 -19.90
N SER A 118 4.15 7.98 -20.13
CA SER A 118 4.33 8.60 -21.46
C SER A 118 5.12 7.69 -22.41
N GLU A 119 4.83 7.75 -23.72
CA GLU A 119 5.65 7.09 -24.76
C GLU A 119 7.13 7.48 -24.68
N SER A 120 7.41 8.74 -24.36
CA SER A 120 8.77 9.27 -24.13
C SER A 120 9.54 8.56 -23.02
N ILE A 121 8.83 7.85 -22.13
CA ILE A 121 9.42 7.05 -21.05
C ILE A 121 9.58 5.60 -21.48
N TYR A 122 8.54 4.91 -21.98
CA TYR A 122 8.63 3.45 -22.14
C TYR A 122 9.16 2.97 -23.48
N ARG A 123 9.18 3.81 -24.53
CA ARG A 123 9.63 3.38 -25.87
C ARG A 123 11.14 3.33 -26.05
N GLU A 124 11.89 3.84 -25.07
CA GLU A 124 13.35 3.83 -25.07
C GLU A 124 13.90 2.51 -24.49
N PRO A 125 14.94 1.91 -25.10
CA PRO A 125 15.54 0.64 -24.64
C PRO A 125 16.00 0.64 -23.19
N GLY A 126 15.86 -0.49 -22.51
CA GLY A 126 16.44 -0.73 -21.17
C GLY A 126 15.43 -0.84 -20.02
N PHE A 127 14.14 -0.72 -20.31
CA PHE A 127 13.07 -1.10 -19.38
C PHE A 127 12.07 -2.00 -20.10
N ALA A 128 11.59 -3.04 -19.41
CA ALA A 128 10.33 -3.65 -19.77
C ALA A 128 9.19 -2.64 -19.54
N TYR A 129 8.05 -2.81 -20.20
CA TYR A 129 6.88 -1.97 -19.89
C TYR A 129 5.57 -2.73 -19.97
N VAL A 130 4.52 -2.18 -19.36
CA VAL A 130 3.15 -2.72 -19.41
C VAL A 130 2.19 -1.64 -19.92
N ILE A 131 1.10 -2.06 -20.57
CA ILE A 131 0.10 -1.14 -21.12
C ILE A 131 -1.30 -1.51 -20.60
N GLY A 132 -2.03 -0.52 -20.09
CA GLY A 132 -3.44 -0.64 -19.78
C GLY A 132 -4.32 -0.33 -20.97
N ILE A 133 -5.21 -1.27 -21.29
CA ILE A 133 -6.33 -1.06 -22.20
C ILE A 133 -7.58 -0.99 -21.33
N ASN A 134 -7.96 0.23 -20.97
CA ASN A 134 -9.21 0.44 -20.25
C ASN A 134 -10.40 0.02 -21.10
N LEU A 135 -11.38 -0.61 -20.45
CA LEU A 135 -12.65 -0.97 -21.05
C LEU A 135 -13.31 0.24 -21.72
N PRO A 136 -13.99 0.03 -22.84
CA PRO A 136 -14.91 1.01 -23.39
C PRO A 136 -16.17 1.14 -22.53
N GLY A 137 -16.80 2.30 -22.62
CA GLY A 137 -18.04 2.64 -21.89
C GLY A 137 -19.27 2.77 -22.78
N GLU A 138 -19.31 2.10 -23.93
CA GLU A 138 -20.43 2.22 -24.89
C GLU A 138 -21.58 1.24 -24.61
N ALA A 139 -21.31 0.12 -23.91
CA ALA A 139 -22.36 -0.78 -23.44
C ALA A 139 -23.15 -0.19 -22.27
N GLU A 140 -24.42 -0.59 -22.17
CA GLU A 140 -25.24 -0.24 -21.01
C GLU A 140 -24.63 -0.81 -19.73
N ASN A 141 -24.53 0.04 -18.72
CA ASN A 141 -23.94 -0.33 -17.45
C ASN A 141 -24.99 -0.92 -16.51
N VAL A 142 -24.67 -2.08 -15.94
CA VAL A 142 -25.38 -2.66 -14.79
C VAL A 142 -25.15 -1.80 -13.55
N ILE A 143 -23.91 -1.34 -13.35
CA ILE A 143 -23.58 -0.34 -12.33
C ILE A 143 -23.27 0.98 -13.03
N PRO A 144 -24.15 2.00 -12.91
CA PRO A 144 -23.92 3.29 -13.52
C PRO A 144 -22.58 3.89 -13.13
N LYS A 145 -21.97 4.64 -14.04
CA LYS A 145 -20.72 5.33 -13.79
C LYS A 145 -20.88 6.34 -12.66
N GLY A 146 -20.16 6.12 -11.56
CA GLY A 146 -20.16 7.00 -10.39
C GLY A 146 -18.81 6.98 -9.65
N SER A 147 -18.81 7.55 -8.44
CA SER A 147 -17.59 7.67 -7.61
C SER A 147 -16.99 6.34 -7.19
N TYR A 148 -17.75 5.24 -7.32
CA TYR A 148 -17.37 3.88 -6.94
C TYR A 148 -17.26 2.96 -8.18
N GLY A 149 -16.84 3.50 -9.33
CA GLY A 149 -16.63 2.71 -10.55
C GLY A 149 -17.89 2.51 -11.39
N TYR A 150 -17.80 1.55 -12.31
CA TYR A 150 -18.86 1.14 -13.24
C TYR A 150 -18.73 -0.35 -13.56
N PHE A 151 -19.79 -0.96 -14.08
CA PHE A 151 -19.74 -2.34 -14.56
C PHE A 151 -20.71 -2.55 -15.73
N PRO A 152 -20.26 -2.99 -16.92
CA PRO A 152 -21.11 -3.19 -18.10
C PRO A 152 -21.93 -4.49 -18.01
N ASP A 153 -23.02 -4.58 -18.77
CA ASP A 153 -23.67 -5.89 -19.01
C ASP A 153 -22.79 -6.73 -19.95
N VAL A 154 -22.01 -7.63 -19.36
CA VAL A 154 -21.00 -8.44 -20.07
C VAL A 154 -21.58 -9.51 -21.00
N PHE A 155 -22.89 -9.75 -20.92
CA PHE A 155 -23.60 -10.67 -21.82
C PHE A 155 -24.21 -9.95 -23.02
N SER A 156 -24.17 -8.62 -23.04
CA SER A 156 -24.67 -7.83 -24.16
C SER A 156 -23.75 -7.95 -25.39
N PRO A 157 -24.29 -8.10 -26.61
CA PRO A 157 -23.52 -7.98 -27.85
C PRO A 157 -22.76 -6.64 -27.93
N GLU A 158 -23.37 -5.56 -27.46
CA GLU A 158 -22.81 -4.21 -27.44
C GLU A 158 -21.53 -4.14 -26.60
N PHE A 159 -21.43 -4.89 -25.50
CA PHE A 159 -20.17 -5.00 -24.75
C PHE A 159 -19.07 -5.61 -25.60
N LYS A 160 -19.34 -6.73 -26.28
CA LYS A 160 -18.35 -7.36 -27.17
C LYS A 160 -17.92 -6.43 -28.31
N GLU A 161 -18.88 -5.79 -28.98
CA GLU A 161 -18.61 -4.84 -30.06
C GLU A 161 -17.77 -3.65 -29.59
N SER A 162 -18.12 -3.11 -28.42
CA SER A 162 -17.37 -2.00 -27.84
C SER A 162 -15.91 -2.39 -27.55
N VAL A 163 -15.69 -3.59 -27.00
CA VAL A 163 -14.33 -4.12 -26.74
C VAL A 163 -13.55 -4.27 -28.03
N GLN A 164 -14.15 -4.86 -29.08
CA GLN A 164 -13.50 -5.00 -30.39
C GLN A 164 -13.11 -3.64 -30.97
N LYS A 165 -14.03 -2.66 -30.95
CA LYS A 165 -13.76 -1.29 -31.41
C LYS A 165 -12.62 -0.65 -30.61
N ARG A 166 -12.61 -0.81 -29.29
CA ARG A 166 -11.54 -0.29 -28.42
C ARG A 166 -10.18 -0.89 -28.77
N MET A 167 -10.11 -2.21 -28.97
CA MET A 167 -8.88 -2.89 -29.38
C MET A 167 -8.43 -2.38 -30.75
N GLN A 168 -9.35 -2.28 -31.71
CA GLN A 168 -9.06 -1.73 -33.03
C GLN A 168 -8.49 -0.31 -32.95
N ASP A 169 -9.09 0.57 -32.14
CA ASP A 169 -8.60 1.94 -31.98
C ASP A 169 -7.21 1.99 -31.32
N VAL A 170 -6.96 1.17 -30.30
CA VAL A 170 -5.64 1.09 -29.65
C VAL A 170 -4.59 0.63 -30.64
N PHE A 171 -4.78 -0.49 -31.32
CA PHE A 171 -3.78 -1.07 -32.22
C PHE A 171 -3.64 -0.31 -33.55
N LYS A 172 -4.69 0.40 -33.99
CA LYS A 172 -4.58 1.34 -35.12
C LYS A 172 -3.70 2.54 -34.77
N ASN A 173 -3.81 3.06 -33.55
CA ASN A 173 -3.05 4.24 -33.12
C ASN A 173 -1.65 3.88 -32.60
N GLN A 174 -1.47 2.67 -32.07
CA GLN A 174 -0.22 2.18 -31.47
C GLN A 174 0.15 0.80 -32.07
N PRO A 175 0.34 0.69 -33.40
CA PRO A 175 0.64 -0.59 -34.04
C PRO A 175 2.00 -1.15 -33.61
N TYR A 176 2.89 -0.30 -33.08
CA TYR A 176 4.19 -0.70 -32.56
C TYR A 176 4.11 -1.61 -31.34
N LEU A 177 2.96 -1.69 -30.66
CA LEU A 177 2.79 -2.58 -29.51
C LEU A 177 2.73 -4.06 -29.90
N ILE A 178 2.29 -4.35 -31.13
CA ILE A 178 2.14 -5.72 -31.62
C ILE A 178 3.54 -6.34 -31.71
N ASP A 179 3.73 -7.46 -31.03
CA ASP A 179 4.98 -8.24 -31.00
C ASP A 179 6.23 -7.46 -30.54
N ASP A 180 6.12 -6.29 -29.89
CA ASP A 180 7.25 -5.60 -29.26
C ASP A 180 7.82 -6.42 -28.09
N PRO A 181 9.04 -6.98 -28.21
CA PRO A 181 9.58 -7.85 -27.17
C PRO A 181 9.86 -7.13 -25.84
N GLN A 182 9.85 -5.79 -25.78
CA GLN A 182 9.96 -5.04 -24.52
C GLN A 182 8.64 -4.96 -23.75
N LEU A 183 7.51 -5.19 -24.42
CA LEU A 183 6.21 -5.20 -23.78
C LEU A 183 6.06 -6.49 -22.97
N LEU A 184 5.93 -6.33 -21.66
CA LEU A 184 5.70 -7.43 -20.74
C LEU A 184 4.28 -7.94 -20.88
N GLY A 185 3.29 -7.06 -21.07
CA GLY A 185 1.91 -7.46 -21.30
C GLY A 185 0.88 -6.36 -21.05
N TYR A 186 -0.39 -6.74 -21.12
CA TYR A 186 -1.53 -5.83 -21.04
C TYR A 186 -2.37 -6.03 -19.79
N PHE A 187 -2.75 -4.93 -19.13
CA PHE A 187 -3.93 -4.92 -18.26
C PHE A 187 -5.16 -4.63 -19.13
N LEU A 188 -6.20 -5.46 -19.04
CA LEU A 188 -7.39 -5.33 -19.90
C LEU A 188 -8.57 -4.60 -19.23
N ALA A 189 -8.38 -4.18 -17.99
CA ALA A 189 -9.24 -3.24 -17.29
C ALA A 189 -8.50 -2.67 -16.07
N ASP A 190 -9.12 -1.68 -15.43
CA ASP A 190 -8.66 -1.05 -14.21
C ASP A 190 -9.80 -1.02 -13.19
N GLU A 191 -9.60 -1.71 -12.06
CA GLU A 191 -10.49 -1.69 -10.91
C GLU A 191 -12.00 -1.83 -11.20
N PRO A 192 -12.48 -2.84 -11.99
CA PRO A 192 -13.93 -3.02 -12.20
C PRO A 192 -14.68 -3.18 -10.87
N ALA A 193 -15.92 -2.68 -10.80
CA ALA A 193 -16.73 -2.63 -9.58
C ALA A 193 -17.30 -4.00 -9.16
N TRP A 194 -16.44 -5.00 -8.93
CA TRP A 194 -16.78 -6.37 -8.53
C TRP A 194 -17.58 -6.45 -7.22
N TYR A 195 -17.56 -5.39 -6.42
CA TYR A 195 -18.28 -5.26 -5.15
C TYR A 195 -19.75 -4.84 -5.30
N GLY A 196 -20.25 -4.64 -6.52
CA GLY A 196 -21.65 -4.34 -6.75
C GLY A 196 -22.09 -2.96 -6.27
N SER A 197 -23.34 -2.61 -6.56
CA SER A 197 -23.99 -1.38 -6.09
C SER A 197 -24.02 -1.23 -4.57
N LYS A 198 -23.91 -2.36 -3.84
CA LYS A 198 -23.97 -2.43 -2.36
C LYS A 198 -22.60 -2.58 -1.69
N GLY A 199 -21.50 -2.56 -2.42
CA GLY A 199 -20.16 -2.58 -1.82
C GLY A 199 -19.81 -3.88 -1.06
N ARG A 200 -20.37 -5.03 -1.43
CA ARG A 200 -20.14 -6.33 -0.75
C ARG A 200 -20.02 -7.50 -1.72
N ARG A 201 -19.43 -8.61 -1.26
CA ARG A 201 -19.36 -9.88 -2.02
C ARG A 201 -20.77 -10.32 -2.42
N GLY A 202 -20.92 -10.75 -3.68
CA GLY A 202 -22.20 -11.20 -4.26
C GLY A 202 -23.15 -10.08 -4.71
N ALA A 203 -22.91 -8.81 -4.35
CA ALA A 203 -23.83 -7.74 -4.73
C ALA A 203 -23.89 -7.49 -6.25
N LEU A 204 -22.78 -7.68 -6.97
CA LEU A 204 -22.82 -7.57 -8.44
C LEU A 204 -23.74 -8.62 -9.07
N ALA A 205 -23.78 -9.85 -8.53
CA ALA A 205 -24.74 -10.85 -8.99
C ALA A 205 -26.18 -10.43 -8.70
N ASP A 206 -26.46 -9.86 -7.51
CA ASP A 206 -27.77 -9.29 -7.19
C ASP A 206 -28.14 -8.18 -8.21
N ASP A 207 -27.19 -7.35 -8.64
CA ASP A 207 -27.42 -6.28 -9.61
C ASP A 207 -27.82 -6.83 -11.00
N PHE A 208 -27.14 -7.88 -11.48
CA PHE A 208 -27.53 -8.58 -12.72
C PHE A 208 -28.90 -9.27 -12.59
N ILE A 209 -29.21 -9.84 -11.43
CA ILE A 209 -30.50 -10.50 -11.16
C ILE A 209 -31.64 -9.47 -11.12
N ALA A 210 -31.38 -8.23 -10.71
CA ALA A 210 -32.38 -7.17 -10.63
C ALA A 210 -32.70 -6.50 -11.97
N LEU A 211 -31.94 -6.79 -13.04
CA LEU A 211 -32.20 -6.28 -14.38
C LEU A 211 -33.57 -6.76 -14.91
N ASP A 212 -34.14 -5.99 -15.83
CA ASP A 212 -35.36 -6.33 -16.56
C ASP A 212 -35.17 -7.61 -17.41
N ASP A 213 -36.22 -8.43 -17.55
CA ASP A 213 -36.19 -9.72 -18.26
C ASP A 213 -35.80 -9.61 -19.74
N SER A 214 -35.90 -8.42 -20.34
CA SER A 214 -35.41 -8.16 -21.69
C SER A 214 -33.89 -8.07 -21.79
N LYS A 215 -33.18 -7.76 -20.70
CA LYS A 215 -31.73 -7.50 -20.69
C LYS A 215 -30.91 -8.78 -20.84
N PRO A 216 -29.79 -8.76 -21.60
CA PRO A 216 -28.92 -9.92 -21.78
C PRO A 216 -28.42 -10.53 -20.46
N GLY A 217 -28.00 -9.70 -19.50
CA GLY A 217 -27.53 -10.17 -18.21
C GLY A 217 -28.59 -10.89 -17.37
N LYS A 218 -29.84 -10.41 -17.41
CA LYS A 218 -30.98 -11.07 -16.76
C LYS A 218 -31.29 -12.42 -17.42
N LYS A 219 -31.28 -12.47 -18.75
CA LYS A 219 -31.47 -13.72 -19.51
C LYS A 219 -30.39 -14.76 -19.21
N ALA A 220 -29.13 -14.33 -19.07
CA ALA A 220 -28.02 -15.20 -18.69
C ALA A 220 -28.22 -15.83 -17.30
N TRP A 221 -28.72 -15.05 -16.32
CA TRP A 221 -29.09 -15.58 -15.01
C TRP A 221 -30.22 -16.62 -15.09
N LEU A 222 -31.29 -16.31 -15.83
CA LEU A 222 -32.44 -17.22 -15.97
C LEU A 222 -32.03 -18.55 -16.62
N GLU A 223 -31.19 -18.50 -17.65
CA GLU A 223 -30.65 -19.71 -18.29
C GLU A 223 -29.73 -20.49 -17.36
N PHE A 224 -28.85 -19.81 -16.61
CA PHE A 224 -27.98 -20.45 -15.60
C PHE A 224 -28.80 -21.21 -14.55
N ILE A 225 -29.87 -20.61 -14.01
CA ILE A 225 -30.74 -21.25 -13.04
C ILE A 225 -31.56 -22.38 -13.64
N LYS A 226 -32.06 -22.21 -14.87
CA LYS A 226 -32.81 -23.26 -15.57
C LYS A 226 -31.96 -24.52 -15.82
N GLN A 227 -30.69 -24.34 -16.17
CA GLN A 227 -29.76 -25.46 -16.33
C GLN A 227 -29.47 -26.17 -15.01
N ARG A 228 -29.37 -25.41 -13.91
CA ARG A 228 -29.08 -25.96 -12.58
C ARG A 228 -30.26 -26.66 -11.94
N TYR A 229 -31.46 -26.12 -12.13
CA TYR A 229 -32.71 -26.65 -11.59
C TYR A 229 -33.75 -26.85 -12.70
N PRO A 230 -33.60 -27.89 -13.56
CA PRO A 230 -34.48 -28.10 -14.72
C PRO A 230 -35.96 -28.31 -14.36
N SER A 231 -36.25 -28.80 -13.15
CA SER A 231 -37.63 -28.99 -12.66
C SER A 231 -38.30 -27.71 -12.13
N GLY A 232 -37.53 -26.64 -11.87
CA GLY A 232 -38.05 -25.36 -11.37
C GLY A 232 -38.53 -25.35 -9.91
N GLU A 233 -38.34 -26.44 -9.17
CA GLU A 233 -38.88 -26.61 -7.81
C GLU A 233 -37.99 -26.03 -6.69
N VAL A 234 -36.77 -25.58 -7.02
CA VAL A 234 -35.80 -25.06 -6.05
C VAL A 234 -35.56 -23.57 -6.28
N ALA A 235 -35.81 -22.76 -5.25
CA ALA A 235 -35.48 -21.34 -5.27
C ALA A 235 -33.95 -21.15 -5.21
N PRO A 236 -33.36 -20.25 -6.04
CA PRO A 236 -31.92 -19.98 -6.00
C PRO A 236 -31.45 -19.49 -4.63
N ASN A 237 -30.32 -20.00 -4.16
CA ASN A 237 -29.70 -19.63 -2.88
C ASN A 237 -28.48 -18.70 -3.06
N GLU A 238 -27.82 -18.31 -1.97
CA GLU A 238 -26.65 -17.43 -2.03
C GLU A 238 -25.45 -18.06 -2.78
N GLN A 239 -25.27 -19.38 -2.69
CA GLN A 239 -24.21 -20.05 -3.45
C GLN A 239 -24.47 -19.98 -4.96
N ASP A 240 -25.73 -20.08 -5.39
CA ASP A 240 -26.08 -19.92 -6.81
C ASP A 240 -25.71 -18.53 -7.34
N LYS A 241 -25.85 -17.48 -6.50
CA LYS A 241 -25.43 -16.12 -6.84
C LYS A 241 -23.92 -15.98 -6.93
N LEU A 242 -23.17 -16.61 -6.01
CA LEU A 242 -21.71 -16.61 -6.06
C LEU A 242 -21.19 -17.38 -7.28
N ASP A 243 -21.79 -18.53 -7.59
CA ASP A 243 -21.45 -19.29 -8.79
C ASP A 243 -21.76 -18.46 -10.06
N PHE A 244 -22.86 -17.71 -10.07
CA PHE A 244 -23.16 -16.78 -11.18
C PHE A 244 -22.21 -15.57 -11.23
N LEU A 245 -21.72 -15.08 -10.09
CA LEU A 245 -20.67 -14.05 -10.05
C LEU A 245 -19.39 -14.53 -10.76
N GLN A 246 -19.05 -15.82 -10.61
CA GLN A 246 -17.95 -16.42 -11.38
C GLN A 246 -18.27 -16.45 -12.88
N VAL A 247 -19.50 -16.81 -13.28
CA VAL A 247 -19.92 -16.77 -14.70
C VAL A 247 -19.79 -15.36 -15.29
N ILE A 248 -20.18 -14.32 -14.55
CA ILE A 248 -19.98 -12.91 -14.94
C ILE A 248 -18.49 -12.62 -15.14
N ALA A 249 -17.64 -13.02 -14.18
CA ALA A 249 -16.20 -12.77 -14.25
C ALA A 249 -15.51 -13.52 -15.40
N GLU A 250 -15.95 -14.74 -15.69
CA GLU A 250 -15.48 -15.53 -16.84
C GLU A 250 -15.89 -14.89 -18.16
N GLN A 251 -17.15 -14.49 -18.30
CA GLN A 251 -17.65 -13.85 -19.52
C GLN A 251 -16.92 -12.53 -19.78
N PHE A 252 -16.77 -11.70 -18.74
CA PHE A 252 -16.03 -10.45 -18.79
C PHE A 252 -14.59 -10.68 -19.31
N SER A 253 -13.87 -11.58 -18.65
CA SER A 253 -12.45 -11.84 -18.95
C SER A 253 -12.27 -12.49 -20.34
N ARG A 254 -13.21 -13.35 -20.73
CA ARG A 254 -13.24 -13.99 -22.06
C ARG A 254 -13.33 -12.96 -23.18
N VAL A 255 -14.32 -12.06 -23.11
CA VAL A 255 -14.55 -11.05 -24.16
C VAL A 255 -13.33 -10.15 -24.33
N LEU A 256 -12.68 -9.75 -23.23
CA LEU A 256 -11.46 -8.95 -23.29
C LEU A 256 -10.27 -9.72 -23.87
N SER A 257 -10.08 -10.96 -23.42
CA SER A 257 -9.00 -11.81 -23.92
C SER A 257 -9.17 -12.10 -25.41
N GLU A 258 -10.38 -12.48 -25.86
CA GLU A 258 -10.67 -12.71 -27.27
C GLU A 258 -10.44 -11.45 -28.09
N GLY A 259 -10.93 -10.30 -27.61
CA GLY A 259 -10.72 -9.01 -28.27
C GLY A 259 -9.24 -8.64 -28.43
N LEU A 260 -8.40 -8.90 -27.41
CA LEU A 260 -6.96 -8.71 -27.53
C LEU A 260 -6.35 -9.66 -28.56
N ARG A 261 -6.69 -10.96 -28.49
CA ARG A 261 -6.08 -12.02 -29.30
C ARG A 261 -6.41 -11.94 -30.80
N GLU A 262 -7.39 -11.13 -31.19
CA GLU A 262 -7.61 -10.74 -32.59
C GLU A 262 -6.46 -9.90 -33.16
N PHE A 263 -5.77 -9.11 -32.32
CA PHE A 263 -4.70 -8.18 -32.73
C PHE A 263 -3.31 -8.60 -32.24
N ASP A 264 -3.22 -9.10 -31.00
CA ASP A 264 -1.96 -9.51 -30.38
C ASP A 264 -2.06 -10.91 -29.76
N ARG A 265 -1.34 -11.86 -30.36
CA ARG A 265 -1.38 -13.28 -30.00
C ARG A 265 -0.33 -13.69 -28.98
N HIS A 266 0.68 -12.86 -28.73
CA HIS A 266 1.91 -13.30 -28.06
C HIS A 266 2.08 -12.67 -26.67
N HIS A 267 1.65 -11.42 -26.47
CA HIS A 267 1.85 -10.75 -25.18
C HIS A 267 0.94 -11.26 -24.09
N MET A 268 1.46 -11.25 -22.86
CA MET A 268 0.73 -11.72 -21.69
C MET A 268 -0.48 -10.84 -21.35
N ILE A 269 -1.54 -11.49 -20.91
CA ILE A 269 -2.68 -10.84 -20.24
C ILE A 269 -2.38 -10.78 -18.74
N LEU A 270 -2.21 -9.57 -18.22
CA LEU A 270 -1.83 -9.32 -16.82
C LEU A 270 -3.03 -9.17 -15.89
N GLY A 271 -4.24 -9.42 -16.40
CA GLY A 271 -5.48 -9.31 -15.63
C GLY A 271 -6.10 -7.91 -15.68
N THR A 272 -6.85 -7.58 -14.62
CA THR A 272 -7.81 -6.45 -14.60
C THR A 272 -7.70 -5.60 -13.33
N ARG A 273 -6.67 -5.84 -12.51
CA ARG A 273 -6.35 -5.09 -11.28
C ARG A 273 -7.56 -4.84 -10.37
N PRO A 274 -8.31 -5.87 -9.93
CA PRO A 274 -9.41 -5.67 -8.99
C PRO A 274 -8.91 -5.09 -7.65
N THR A 275 -9.70 -4.19 -7.05
CA THR A 275 -9.45 -3.61 -5.71
C THR A 275 -10.00 -4.45 -4.57
N ARG A 276 -10.71 -5.55 -4.90
CA ARG A 276 -11.22 -6.55 -3.96
C ARG A 276 -11.21 -7.90 -4.64
N THR A 277 -10.44 -8.83 -4.08
CA THR A 277 -10.36 -10.20 -4.59
C THR A 277 -11.41 -11.10 -3.96
N TYR A 278 -12.52 -11.33 -4.66
CA TYR A 278 -13.48 -12.39 -4.32
C TYR A 278 -13.10 -13.70 -5.01
N PRO A 279 -13.17 -14.87 -4.35
CA PRO A 279 -12.77 -16.15 -4.95
C PRO A 279 -13.39 -16.42 -6.33
N GLU A 280 -14.68 -16.10 -6.49
CA GLU A 280 -15.44 -16.25 -7.73
C GLU A 280 -14.84 -15.43 -8.88
N VAL A 281 -14.49 -14.18 -8.57
CA VAL A 281 -13.92 -13.21 -9.52
C VAL A 281 -12.49 -13.61 -9.88
N VAL A 282 -11.71 -14.04 -8.87
CA VAL A 282 -10.32 -14.51 -9.05
C VAL A 282 -10.29 -15.73 -9.97
N ARG A 283 -11.18 -16.72 -9.77
CA ARG A 283 -11.32 -17.88 -10.65
C ARG A 283 -11.67 -17.45 -12.08
N GLY A 284 -12.62 -16.53 -12.24
CA GLY A 284 -13.05 -16.08 -13.56
C GLY A 284 -11.98 -15.36 -14.37
N ILE A 285 -11.23 -14.46 -13.72
CA ILE A 285 -10.10 -13.76 -14.34
C ILE A 285 -8.93 -14.73 -14.61
N GLY A 286 -8.63 -15.61 -13.66
CA GLY A 286 -7.52 -16.57 -13.76
C GLY A 286 -7.61 -17.51 -14.95
N LYS A 287 -8.82 -17.81 -15.46
CA LYS A 287 -8.99 -18.61 -16.69
C LYS A 287 -8.42 -17.98 -17.96
N TYR A 288 -8.35 -16.66 -18.01
CA TYR A 288 -7.96 -15.91 -19.22
C TYR A 288 -6.68 -15.07 -19.05
N ALA A 289 -6.19 -14.95 -17.81
CA ALA A 289 -4.96 -14.24 -17.52
C ALA A 289 -3.73 -15.17 -17.60
N ASP A 290 -2.59 -14.61 -18.00
CA ASP A 290 -1.27 -15.24 -17.88
C ASP A 290 -0.64 -14.91 -16.51
N VAL A 291 -0.93 -13.71 -16.01
CA VAL A 291 -0.56 -13.22 -14.66
C VAL A 291 -1.81 -12.61 -14.03
N PHE A 292 -2.11 -12.95 -12.78
CA PHE A 292 -3.19 -12.32 -12.03
C PHE A 292 -2.67 -11.08 -11.29
N SER A 293 -3.10 -9.89 -11.71
CA SER A 293 -2.77 -8.66 -10.99
C SER A 293 -3.73 -8.35 -9.85
N MET A 294 -3.22 -7.81 -8.74
CA MET A 294 -4.02 -7.25 -7.65
C MET A 294 -3.82 -5.73 -7.55
N GLY A 295 -4.90 -5.01 -7.22
CA GLY A 295 -4.83 -3.58 -6.93
C GLY A 295 -4.00 -3.27 -5.67
N ALA A 296 -3.64 -2.00 -5.51
CA ALA A 296 -2.73 -1.60 -4.44
C ALA A 296 -3.34 -1.58 -3.03
N TYR A 297 -4.66 -1.65 -2.90
CA TYR A 297 -5.36 -1.39 -1.64
C TYR A 297 -5.55 -2.63 -0.76
N ASP A 298 -5.55 -3.83 -1.34
CA ASP A 298 -5.86 -5.08 -0.63
C ASP A 298 -4.80 -5.49 0.41
N LEU A 299 -3.60 -4.92 0.34
CA LEU A 299 -2.44 -5.36 1.14
C LEU A 299 -1.81 -4.26 2.02
N ASN A 300 -2.31 -3.02 1.97
CA ASN A 300 -1.67 -1.89 2.66
C ASN A 300 -2.33 -1.58 4.01
N GLN A 301 -1.67 -1.96 5.11
CA GLN A 301 -2.04 -1.58 6.48
C GLN A 301 -0.97 -0.70 7.14
N GLY A 302 -0.82 0.55 6.69
CA GLY A 302 0.02 1.49 7.42
C GLY A 302 1.52 1.17 7.31
N TYR A 303 2.19 1.23 8.46
CA TYR A 303 3.61 0.89 8.62
C TYR A 303 3.87 -0.62 8.60
N GLN A 304 2.84 -1.43 8.83
CA GLN A 304 2.94 -2.88 8.92
C GLN A 304 2.39 -3.53 7.65
N LEU A 305 3.00 -4.66 7.28
CA LEU A 305 2.40 -5.57 6.32
C LEU A 305 1.11 -6.12 6.90
N ASP A 306 0.10 -6.36 6.07
CA ASP A 306 -1.08 -7.09 6.50
C ASP A 306 -0.67 -8.43 7.13
N PRO A 307 -1.06 -8.75 8.37
CA PRO A 307 -0.69 -10.01 9.02
C PRO A 307 -1.19 -11.24 8.26
N LYS A 308 -2.20 -11.08 7.40
CA LYS A 308 -2.77 -12.11 6.54
C LYS A 308 -2.18 -12.12 5.13
N PHE A 309 -1.09 -11.40 4.86
CA PHE A 309 -0.48 -11.34 3.53
C PHE A 309 -0.34 -12.73 2.88
N ASP A 310 0.27 -13.69 3.58
CA ASP A 310 0.46 -15.04 3.01
C ASP A 310 -0.87 -15.76 2.80
N GLU A 311 -1.85 -15.61 3.69
CA GLU A 311 -3.18 -16.21 3.54
C GLU A 311 -3.88 -15.66 2.30
N ILE A 312 -3.87 -14.33 2.13
CA ILE A 312 -4.50 -13.65 0.98
C ILE A 312 -3.84 -14.08 -0.33
N ILE A 313 -2.50 -14.04 -0.40
CA ILE A 313 -1.78 -14.43 -1.62
C ILE A 313 -1.99 -15.92 -1.94
N ASN A 314 -2.02 -16.79 -0.93
CA ASN A 314 -2.30 -18.22 -1.14
C ASN A 314 -3.74 -18.46 -1.60
N GLU A 315 -4.74 -17.78 -1.02
CA GLU A 315 -6.13 -17.87 -1.47
C GLU A 315 -6.28 -17.40 -2.92
N VAL A 316 -5.67 -16.26 -3.27
CA VAL A 316 -5.67 -15.75 -4.65
C VAL A 316 -4.99 -16.74 -5.58
N TYR A 317 -3.83 -17.28 -5.21
CA TYR A 317 -3.12 -18.26 -6.04
C TYR A 317 -3.93 -19.55 -6.23
N GLN A 318 -4.55 -20.07 -5.16
CA GLN A 318 -5.39 -21.26 -5.22
C GLN A 318 -6.60 -21.08 -6.15
N ASN A 319 -7.18 -19.88 -6.20
CA ASN A 319 -8.31 -19.58 -7.07
C ASN A 319 -7.90 -19.23 -8.50
N ALA A 320 -6.83 -18.44 -8.68
CA ALA A 320 -6.39 -17.99 -10.00
C ALA A 320 -5.64 -19.07 -10.75
N GLN A 321 -4.83 -19.88 -10.04
CA GLN A 321 -3.85 -20.82 -10.61
C GLN A 321 -2.86 -20.13 -11.56
N LYS A 322 -2.50 -18.87 -11.26
CA LYS A 322 -1.60 -18.03 -12.05
C LYS A 322 -0.60 -17.30 -11.17
N PRO A 323 0.60 -16.94 -11.69
CA PRO A 323 1.50 -16.03 -11.00
C PRO A 323 0.82 -14.68 -10.69
N ILE A 324 1.26 -14.02 -9.63
CA ILE A 324 0.62 -12.83 -9.07
C ILE A 324 1.52 -11.60 -9.22
N LEU A 325 0.93 -10.51 -9.71
CA LEU A 325 1.56 -9.18 -9.79
C LEU A 325 0.84 -8.21 -8.85
N LEU A 326 1.58 -7.52 -7.98
CA LEU A 326 0.98 -6.68 -6.94
C LEU A 326 1.09 -5.19 -7.26
N GLY A 327 0.03 -4.42 -7.02
CA GLY A 327 0.14 -2.97 -6.82
C GLY A 327 0.56 -2.64 -5.38
N VAL A 328 1.26 -1.51 -5.18
CA VAL A 328 1.55 -0.99 -3.84
C VAL A 328 1.39 0.53 -3.80
N LEU A 329 0.82 1.03 -2.70
CA LEU A 329 0.48 2.44 -2.51
C LEU A 329 0.71 2.83 -1.04
N ILE A 330 1.81 3.52 -0.77
CA ILE A 330 2.14 3.96 0.58
C ILE A 330 2.30 5.47 0.54
N ALA A 331 1.64 6.18 1.45
CA ALA A 331 1.71 7.64 1.57
C ALA A 331 2.25 8.03 2.95
N ALA A 332 3.05 9.10 3.04
CA ALA A 332 3.53 9.63 4.31
C ALA A 332 2.79 10.91 4.74
N GLN A 333 2.77 11.20 6.04
CA GLN A 333 2.12 12.37 6.64
C GLN A 333 3.01 13.63 6.63
N ASP A 334 4.33 13.46 6.57
CA ASP A 334 5.33 14.54 6.58
C ASP A 334 5.58 15.19 5.20
N SER A 335 4.76 14.86 4.19
CA SER A 335 4.89 15.43 2.84
C SER A 335 4.28 16.82 2.69
N GLY A 336 3.43 17.24 3.63
CA GLY A 336 2.60 18.46 3.55
C GLY A 336 1.26 18.27 2.82
N LEU A 337 0.93 17.06 2.36
CA LEU A 337 -0.38 16.74 1.77
C LEU A 337 -1.37 16.22 2.83
N PRO A 338 -2.70 16.41 2.64
CA PRO A 338 -3.69 16.14 3.67
C PRO A 338 -3.88 14.66 4.03
N TYR A 339 -3.41 13.73 3.19
CA TYR A 339 -3.53 12.28 3.43
C TYR A 339 -2.18 11.57 3.46
N GLY A 340 -1.96 10.80 4.52
CA GLY A 340 -0.80 9.94 4.73
C GLY A 340 -1.17 8.69 5.53
N ILE A 341 -0.52 7.57 5.19
CA ILE A 341 -0.69 6.22 5.74
C ILE A 341 0.35 5.93 6.83
N VAL A 342 1.61 6.33 6.59
CA VAL A 342 2.73 6.24 7.53
C VAL A 342 3.18 7.63 7.98
N ARG A 343 3.97 7.71 9.04
CA ARG A 343 4.36 9.01 9.62
C ARG A 343 5.34 9.75 8.71
N THR A 344 6.46 9.11 8.38
CA THR A 344 7.56 9.78 7.68
C THR A 344 7.87 9.22 6.30
N GLN A 345 8.56 10.00 5.47
CA GLN A 345 9.14 9.51 4.20
C GLN A 345 10.07 8.31 4.43
N ARG A 346 10.80 8.29 5.55
CA ARG A 346 11.61 7.14 5.94
C ARG A 346 10.75 5.90 6.19
N ASP A 347 9.66 6.06 6.95
CA ASP A 347 8.71 4.96 7.21
C ASP A 347 8.06 4.45 5.94
N ARG A 348 7.84 5.33 4.96
CA ARG A 348 7.31 5.00 3.63
C ARG A 348 8.27 4.08 2.88
N GLY A 349 9.56 4.41 2.90
CA GLY A 349 10.61 3.54 2.34
C GLY A 349 10.74 2.19 3.08
N ILE A 350 10.67 2.19 4.42
CA ILE A 350 10.72 0.95 5.23
C ILE A 350 9.50 0.06 4.93
N SER A 351 8.30 0.65 4.89
CA SER A 351 7.08 -0.08 4.60
C SER A 351 7.14 -0.71 3.20
N TYR A 352 7.59 0.03 2.18
CA TYR A 352 7.80 -0.53 0.84
C TYR A 352 8.78 -1.71 0.87
N TRP A 353 9.92 -1.56 1.52
CA TRP A 353 10.93 -2.63 1.58
C TRP A 353 10.33 -3.90 2.17
N ARG A 354 9.57 -3.80 3.27
CA ARG A 354 8.87 -4.94 3.85
C ARG A 354 7.94 -5.62 2.82
N HIS A 355 7.13 -4.84 2.11
CA HIS A 355 6.25 -5.36 1.06
C HIS A 355 7.02 -6.07 -0.05
N LEU A 356 8.08 -5.46 -0.58
CA LEU A 356 8.93 -6.07 -1.59
C LEU A 356 9.56 -7.38 -1.08
N ALA A 357 10.15 -7.38 0.12
CA ALA A 357 10.82 -8.56 0.66
C ALA A 357 9.84 -9.73 0.88
N LYS A 358 8.62 -9.43 1.36
CA LYS A 358 7.56 -10.43 1.56
C LYS A 358 7.06 -10.98 0.22
N ALA A 359 6.71 -10.09 -0.70
CA ALA A 359 6.26 -10.42 -2.04
C ALA A 359 7.31 -11.26 -2.78
N ALA A 360 8.55 -10.78 -2.87
CA ALA A 360 9.63 -11.46 -3.57
C ALA A 360 9.87 -12.87 -3.00
N ARG A 361 9.73 -13.10 -1.69
CA ARG A 361 9.90 -14.44 -1.08
C ARG A 361 8.72 -15.39 -1.31
N HIS A 362 7.54 -14.90 -1.67
CA HIS A 362 6.39 -15.75 -1.96
C HIS A 362 6.53 -16.41 -3.35
N PRO A 363 6.40 -17.75 -3.48
CA PRO A 363 6.68 -18.46 -4.74
C PRO A 363 5.69 -18.15 -5.86
N ALA A 364 4.49 -17.67 -5.53
CA ALA A 364 3.49 -17.28 -6.52
C ALA A 364 3.65 -15.84 -7.05
N VAL A 365 4.45 -14.98 -6.38
CA VAL A 365 4.50 -13.55 -6.71
C VAL A 365 5.71 -13.24 -7.61
N VAL A 366 5.44 -12.57 -8.72
CA VAL A 366 6.42 -12.29 -9.78
C VAL A 366 6.75 -10.80 -9.95
N GLY A 367 6.09 -9.92 -9.20
CA GLY A 367 6.40 -8.50 -9.24
C GLY A 367 5.61 -7.64 -8.26
N ILE A 368 6.06 -6.39 -8.11
CA ILE A 368 5.36 -5.31 -7.39
C ILE A 368 5.50 -4.00 -8.16
N HIS A 369 4.40 -3.27 -8.33
CA HIS A 369 4.37 -2.00 -9.05
C HIS A 369 3.88 -0.89 -8.12
N TRP A 370 4.69 0.15 -7.97
CA TRP A 370 4.41 1.33 -7.16
C TRP A 370 3.44 2.27 -7.87
N PHE A 371 2.39 2.70 -7.17
CA PHE A 371 1.53 3.81 -7.58
C PHE A 371 1.85 5.03 -6.70
N GLN A 372 2.41 6.13 -7.21
CA GLN A 372 2.78 6.47 -8.60
C GLN A 372 4.04 7.38 -8.64
N TYR A 373 4.45 7.87 -9.82
CA TYR A 373 5.70 8.66 -9.93
C TYR A 373 5.66 10.02 -9.21
N PHE A 374 4.62 10.83 -9.43
CA PHE A 374 4.49 12.20 -8.90
C PHE A 374 3.28 12.36 -7.97
N ASP A 375 3.33 13.36 -7.09
CA ASP A 375 2.21 13.72 -6.23
C ASP A 375 1.09 14.44 -7.00
N PRO A 376 -0.18 14.21 -6.62
CA PRO A 376 -1.33 14.90 -7.20
C PRO A 376 -1.36 16.37 -6.77
N PRO A 377 -2.07 17.25 -7.50
CA PRO A 377 -2.38 18.57 -6.97
C PRO A 377 -3.34 18.48 -5.78
N LEU A 378 -3.35 19.51 -4.91
CA LEU A 378 -4.26 19.61 -3.77
C LEU A 378 -5.73 19.48 -4.19
N LYS A 379 -6.11 20.09 -5.33
CA LYS A 379 -7.43 19.95 -5.95
C LYS A 379 -7.38 18.85 -7.01
N CYS A 380 -7.32 17.59 -6.61
CA CYS A 380 -7.39 16.45 -7.54
C CYS A 380 -8.81 15.86 -7.65
N TYR A 381 -9.02 14.99 -8.65
CA TYR A 381 -10.33 14.53 -9.10
C TYR A 381 -11.14 13.76 -8.03
N ASP A 382 -10.47 13.20 -7.03
CA ASP A 382 -11.10 12.47 -5.93
C ASP A 382 -11.03 13.22 -4.59
N GLN A 383 -10.55 14.47 -4.60
CA GLN A 383 -10.34 15.33 -3.42
C GLN A 383 -9.46 14.71 -2.32
N ARG A 384 -8.69 13.66 -2.62
CA ARG A 384 -7.81 12.96 -1.67
C ARG A 384 -6.35 13.21 -1.99
N ALA A 385 -5.94 14.48 -2.11
CA ALA A 385 -4.53 14.78 -2.36
C ALA A 385 -3.64 14.12 -1.29
N ALA A 386 -2.81 13.19 -1.73
CA ALA A 386 -2.01 12.36 -0.85
C ALA A 386 -0.61 12.21 -1.41
N ASN A 387 0.31 11.85 -0.54
CA ASN A 387 1.69 11.57 -0.92
C ASN A 387 1.82 10.23 -1.67
N TRP A 388 1.32 10.17 -2.91
CA TRP A 388 1.40 8.99 -3.78
C TRP A 388 2.71 8.93 -4.59
N GLY A 389 3.28 10.09 -4.90
CA GLY A 389 4.48 10.29 -5.71
C GLY A 389 5.77 9.94 -5.00
N LEU A 390 6.75 9.40 -5.73
CA LEU A 390 8.15 9.41 -5.28
C LEU A 390 8.81 10.78 -5.49
N VAL A 391 8.22 11.63 -6.33
CA VAL A 391 8.56 13.06 -6.45
C VAL A 391 7.36 13.93 -6.08
N ASN A 392 7.64 15.12 -5.54
CA ASN A 392 6.62 16.13 -5.26
C ASN A 392 6.17 16.86 -6.55
N ASP A 393 5.30 17.86 -6.39
CA ASP A 393 4.78 18.69 -7.49
C ASP A 393 5.84 19.54 -8.21
N LYS A 394 7.06 19.67 -7.66
CA LYS A 394 8.22 20.37 -8.22
C LYS A 394 9.24 19.43 -8.87
N ASP A 395 8.89 18.15 -9.03
CA ASP A 395 9.80 17.12 -9.57
C ASP A 395 11.06 16.93 -8.70
N GLU A 396 10.91 17.07 -7.39
CA GLU A 396 11.93 16.82 -6.38
C GLU A 396 11.67 15.47 -5.70
N PRO A 397 12.65 14.55 -5.68
CA PRO A 397 12.48 13.25 -5.03
C PRO A 397 12.33 13.37 -3.51
N TYR A 398 11.50 12.50 -2.94
CA TYR A 398 11.48 12.27 -1.50
C TYR A 398 12.64 11.36 -1.09
N GLU A 399 13.83 11.95 -0.94
CA GLU A 399 15.12 11.24 -0.83
C GLU A 399 15.16 10.14 0.25
N ASP A 400 14.54 10.37 1.42
CA ASP A 400 14.51 9.36 2.50
C ASP A 400 13.72 8.11 2.12
N ALA A 401 12.62 8.26 1.37
CA ALA A 401 11.84 7.13 0.87
C ALA A 401 12.56 6.47 -0.30
N VAL A 402 12.96 7.27 -1.29
CA VAL A 402 13.58 6.84 -2.54
C VAL A 402 14.88 6.08 -2.28
N SER A 403 15.73 6.53 -1.36
CA SER A 403 16.99 5.86 -1.03
C SER A 403 16.79 4.45 -0.46
N LEU A 404 15.73 4.24 0.30
CA LEU A 404 15.38 2.93 0.86
C LEU A 404 14.74 2.02 -0.19
N ILE A 405 13.84 2.57 -1.01
CA ILE A 405 13.22 1.87 -2.14
C ILE A 405 14.30 1.39 -3.11
N ALA A 406 15.27 2.26 -3.44
CA ALA A 406 16.39 1.93 -4.32
C ALA A 406 17.23 0.75 -3.82
N GLN A 407 17.48 0.70 -2.50
CA GLN A 407 18.19 -0.42 -1.88
C GLN A 407 17.34 -1.69 -1.87
N ALA A 408 16.06 -1.58 -1.54
CA ALA A 408 15.13 -2.70 -1.55
C ALA A 408 15.07 -3.36 -2.93
N ASN A 409 14.87 -2.56 -3.98
CA ASN A 409 14.73 -3.02 -5.37
C ASN A 409 15.94 -3.82 -5.83
N LYS A 410 17.17 -3.37 -5.49
CA LYS A 410 18.42 -4.07 -5.84
C LYS A 410 18.58 -5.42 -5.13
N MET A 411 17.82 -5.67 -4.06
CA MET A 411 17.83 -6.92 -3.31
C MET A 411 16.77 -7.93 -3.78
N VAL A 412 15.95 -7.59 -4.78
CA VAL A 412 14.76 -8.37 -5.14
C VAL A 412 15.06 -9.83 -5.50
N TYR A 413 16.11 -10.09 -6.29
CA TYR A 413 16.52 -11.45 -6.64
C TYR A 413 17.10 -12.20 -5.43
N ALA A 414 17.81 -11.51 -4.54
CA ALA A 414 18.29 -12.12 -3.29
C ALA A 414 17.14 -12.57 -2.39
N TYR A 415 16.03 -11.81 -2.35
CA TYR A 415 14.81 -12.22 -1.65
C TYR A 415 14.10 -13.37 -2.37
N ALA A 416 13.94 -13.28 -3.69
CA ALA A 416 13.26 -14.32 -4.46
C ALA A 416 13.96 -15.69 -4.40
N LEU A 417 15.29 -15.68 -4.32
CA LEU A 417 16.13 -16.87 -4.16
C LEU A 417 16.30 -17.32 -2.70
N GLY A 418 15.72 -16.60 -1.73
CA GLY A 418 15.84 -16.92 -0.30
C GLY A 418 17.23 -16.69 0.31
N LEU A 419 18.13 -16.01 -0.41
CA LEU A 419 19.51 -15.72 0.01
C LEU A 419 19.59 -14.59 1.04
N ALA A 420 18.58 -13.72 1.09
CA ALA A 420 18.49 -12.63 2.05
C ALA A 420 17.43 -12.89 3.13
N SER A 421 17.75 -12.55 4.39
CA SER A 421 16.80 -12.57 5.50
C SER A 421 15.70 -11.51 5.33
N PHE A 422 14.49 -11.79 5.82
CA PHE A 422 13.28 -10.95 5.68
C PHE A 422 13.50 -9.46 6.05
N VAL A 423 14.43 -9.23 6.96
CA VAL A 423 14.81 -7.93 7.48
C VAL A 423 16.33 -7.83 7.37
N PRO A 424 16.91 -6.93 6.57
CA PRO A 424 18.23 -6.40 6.92
C PRO A 424 18.04 -5.75 8.28
N GLU A 425 18.75 -6.17 9.33
CA GLU A 425 18.66 -5.68 10.73
C GLU A 425 18.09 -4.24 10.81
N PHE A 426 16.76 -4.07 10.73
CA PHE A 426 16.17 -2.75 10.49
C PHE A 426 16.41 -1.90 11.71
N ASP A 427 16.60 -2.53 12.87
CA ASP A 427 17.07 -1.93 14.12
C ASP A 427 18.38 -1.13 13.97
N LYS A 428 19.28 -1.53 13.06
CA LYS A 428 20.51 -0.76 12.72
C LYS A 428 20.25 0.42 11.80
N PHE A 429 19.17 0.39 11.03
CA PHE A 429 18.69 1.50 10.21
C PHE A 429 17.68 2.39 10.95
N LEU A 430 17.06 1.90 12.02
CA LEU A 430 16.24 2.64 12.98
C LEU A 430 17.14 3.37 14.00
N ALA A 431 18.39 2.94 14.14
CA ALA A 431 19.40 3.72 14.85
C ALA A 431 19.61 5.07 14.11
N PRO A 432 19.65 6.20 14.84
CA PRO A 432 20.00 7.48 14.22
C PRO A 432 21.34 7.35 13.49
N ARG A 433 21.44 7.90 12.27
CA ARG A 433 22.71 7.94 11.52
C ARG A 433 23.80 8.45 12.46
N LYS A 434 24.90 7.70 12.60
CA LYS A 434 26.14 8.28 13.13
C LYS A 434 26.61 9.30 12.10
N GLU A 435 26.74 10.54 12.53
CA GLU A 435 27.34 11.61 11.72
C GLU A 435 28.72 11.17 11.24
N ALA A 436 29.06 11.51 9.99
CA ALA A 436 30.40 11.30 9.46
C ALA A 436 31.42 12.05 10.33
N PRO A 437 32.63 11.49 10.57
CA PRO A 437 33.62 12.17 11.38
C PRO A 437 34.10 13.45 10.65
N ASN A 438 33.89 14.60 11.28
CA ASN A 438 34.40 15.88 10.81
C ASN A 438 35.93 15.92 11.02
N PRO A 439 36.75 16.37 10.05
CA PRO A 439 38.21 16.24 10.13
C PRO A 439 38.90 17.13 11.19
N ASP A 440 38.20 18.10 11.79
CA ASP A 440 38.82 19.04 12.70
C ASP A 440 38.28 18.89 14.13
N GLY A 441 39.14 18.33 14.99
CA GLY A 441 38.86 17.98 16.38
C GLY A 441 38.65 19.18 17.31
N GLN A 442 37.48 19.82 17.22
CA GLN A 442 36.96 20.65 18.30
C GLN A 442 35.61 20.10 18.75
N LYS A 443 35.60 19.59 20.00
CA LYS A 443 34.38 19.19 20.70
C LYS A 443 33.51 20.42 20.95
N GLN A 444 32.52 20.65 20.10
CA GLN A 444 31.27 21.28 20.52
C GLN A 444 30.19 20.21 20.46
N GLN A 445 29.62 19.88 21.62
CA GLN A 445 28.37 19.15 21.70
C GLN A 445 27.29 20.04 21.08
N ALA A 446 26.94 19.79 19.83
CA ALA A 446 25.74 20.35 19.23
C ALA A 446 24.56 19.45 19.63
N GLU A 447 23.73 19.93 20.55
CA GLU A 447 22.40 19.40 20.77
C GLU A 447 21.59 19.49 19.46
N LYS A 448 20.86 18.43 19.11
CA LYS A 448 19.84 18.49 18.06
C LYS A 448 18.89 19.66 18.39
N PRO A 449 18.42 20.46 17.40
CA PRO A 449 17.42 21.47 17.70
C PRO A 449 16.13 20.76 18.12
N GLN A 450 15.86 20.70 19.42
CA GLN A 450 14.52 20.53 19.92
C GLN A 450 13.74 21.76 19.45
N ALA A 451 12.70 21.57 18.64
CA ALA A 451 11.67 22.59 18.50
C ALA A 451 11.25 22.98 19.93
N ARG A 452 11.48 24.25 20.31
CA ARG A 452 11.15 24.74 21.65
C ARG A 452 9.64 24.73 21.75
N GLY A 453 9.10 23.79 22.52
CA GLY A 453 7.69 23.74 22.82
C GLY A 453 7.39 24.50 24.12
N VAL A 454 6.26 25.19 24.18
CA VAL A 454 5.70 25.73 25.41
C VAL A 454 4.85 24.65 26.07
N GLU A 455 5.27 24.18 27.25
CA GLU A 455 4.55 23.13 27.99
C GLU A 455 3.16 23.62 28.43
N ILE A 456 2.13 22.84 28.11
CA ILE A 456 0.75 23.01 28.53
C ILE A 456 0.54 22.17 29.79
N PRO A 457 0.25 22.77 30.95
CA PRO A 457 0.17 22.04 32.21
C PRO A 457 -0.89 20.94 32.20
N LEU A 458 -0.46 19.72 32.54
CA LEU A 458 -1.32 18.58 32.83
C LEU A 458 -1.39 18.34 34.34
N ALA A 459 -2.58 18.08 34.87
CA ALA A 459 -2.72 17.87 36.31
C ALA A 459 -2.16 16.49 36.72
N ASN A 460 -1.32 16.45 37.75
CA ASN A 460 -0.76 15.20 38.29
C ASN A 460 -0.21 14.25 37.19
N ALA A 461 0.60 14.79 36.27
CA ALA A 461 1.03 14.09 35.07
C ALA A 461 2.09 12.99 35.32
N GLY A 462 2.82 13.08 36.43
CA GLY A 462 3.72 12.03 36.95
C GLY A 462 3.10 11.21 38.09
N PHE A 463 1.79 11.31 38.33
CA PHE A 463 1.08 10.51 39.34
C PHE A 463 1.58 10.65 40.80
N GLU A 464 2.35 11.69 41.10
CA GLU A 464 2.95 11.98 42.40
C GLU A 464 1.95 12.20 43.55
N GLU A 465 0.72 12.59 43.21
CA GLU A 465 -0.41 12.75 44.13
C GLU A 465 -1.27 11.48 44.22
N GLY A 466 -0.73 10.33 43.79
CA GLY A 466 -1.45 9.08 43.66
C GLY A 466 -2.45 9.13 42.51
N SER A 467 -3.61 8.48 42.68
CA SER A 467 -4.68 8.49 41.67
C SER A 467 -5.56 9.74 41.75
N ALA A 468 -5.22 10.71 42.60
CA ALA A 468 -5.93 11.98 42.62
C ALA A 468 -5.88 12.60 41.21
N LYS A 469 -7.02 13.09 40.69
CA LYS A 469 -7.20 13.62 39.33
C LYS A 469 -7.25 12.59 38.19
N TRP A 470 -7.05 11.30 38.47
CA TRP A 470 -7.14 10.22 37.49
C TRP A 470 -8.18 9.18 37.90
N GLY A 471 -9.19 8.97 37.06
CA GLY A 471 -10.10 7.84 37.15
C GLY A 471 -9.38 6.57 36.71
N LEU A 472 -9.01 5.74 37.69
CA LEU A 472 -8.42 4.43 37.43
C LEU A 472 -9.54 3.40 37.29
N GLN A 473 -9.69 2.85 36.09
CA GLN A 473 -10.79 1.97 35.75
C GLN A 473 -10.32 0.75 34.97
N ALA A 474 -10.92 -0.40 35.30
CA ALA A 474 -10.92 -1.58 34.45
C ALA A 474 -12.10 -1.52 33.46
N TRP A 475 -11.85 -1.79 32.19
CA TRP A 475 -12.86 -1.77 31.13
C TRP A 475 -13.15 -3.20 30.65
N GLN A 476 -14.41 -3.63 30.84
CA GLN A 476 -15.02 -4.91 30.42
C GLN A 476 -14.31 -6.24 30.82
N GLY A 477 -13.07 -6.21 31.32
CA GLY A 477 -12.26 -7.40 31.62
C GLY A 477 -11.66 -7.44 33.03
N LYS A 478 -10.76 -8.39 33.28
CA LYS A 478 -10.07 -8.61 34.57
C LYS A 478 -8.85 -7.70 34.80
N SER A 479 -8.64 -6.70 33.95
CA SER A 479 -7.51 -5.77 34.06
C SER A 479 -7.62 -4.92 35.34
N LYS A 480 -6.49 -4.44 35.87
CA LYS A 480 -6.43 -3.61 37.09
C LYS A 480 -5.55 -2.40 36.85
N ALA A 481 -6.03 -1.21 37.21
CA ALA A 481 -5.24 0.02 37.23
C ALA A 481 -5.00 0.44 38.69
N SER A 482 -3.78 0.84 39.01
CA SER A 482 -3.34 1.22 40.36
C SER A 482 -2.11 2.12 40.29
N ILE A 483 -1.76 2.79 41.39
CA ILE A 483 -0.50 3.53 41.49
C ILE A 483 0.60 2.59 42.01
N ASP A 484 1.79 2.65 41.40
CA ASP A 484 2.98 1.90 41.81
C ASP A 484 4.05 2.89 42.31
N TYR A 485 4.54 2.68 43.52
CA TYR A 485 5.53 3.55 44.15
C TYR A 485 6.97 3.03 43.97
N PHE A 486 7.13 1.81 43.44
CA PHE A 486 8.43 1.18 43.27
C PHE A 486 8.96 1.36 41.84
N GLU A 487 8.14 1.00 40.86
CA GLU A 487 8.49 1.11 39.45
C GLU A 487 8.01 2.46 38.91
N LYS A 488 8.93 3.40 38.70
CA LYS A 488 8.67 4.77 38.26
C LYS A 488 9.85 5.29 37.43
N HIS A 489 9.58 6.26 36.55
CA HIS A 489 10.62 6.87 35.73
C HIS A 489 11.31 7.99 36.49
N THR A 490 10.53 8.94 37.04
CA THR A 490 11.03 9.95 37.98
C THR A 490 10.12 10.05 39.20
N GLY A 491 10.41 10.98 40.12
CA GLY A 491 9.54 11.23 41.28
C GLY A 491 9.38 10.05 42.25
N ARG A 492 8.15 9.85 42.76
CA ARG A 492 7.76 8.90 43.80
C ARG A 492 6.73 7.87 43.33
N ALA A 493 6.03 8.08 42.21
CA ALA A 493 4.95 7.21 41.78
C ALA A 493 4.84 7.10 40.25
N SER A 494 4.15 6.06 39.77
CA SER A 494 3.70 5.95 38.38
C SER A 494 2.33 5.25 38.31
N LEU A 495 1.63 5.39 37.19
CA LEU A 495 0.42 4.62 36.93
C LEU A 495 0.78 3.23 36.43
N LYS A 496 0.37 2.19 37.16
CA LYS A 496 0.46 0.79 36.73
C LYS A 496 -0.87 0.26 36.24
N ILE A 497 -0.83 -0.41 35.10
CA ILE A 497 -1.95 -1.15 34.54
C ILE A 497 -1.52 -2.60 34.31
N GLN A 498 -2.27 -3.54 34.89
CA GLN A 498 -2.09 -4.97 34.68
C GLN A 498 -3.26 -5.52 33.88
N GLY A 499 -2.96 -6.03 32.69
CA GLY A 499 -3.91 -6.57 31.74
C GLY A 499 -4.21 -8.06 31.95
N GLY A 500 -5.49 -8.45 31.81
CA GLY A 500 -5.93 -9.84 31.90
C GLY A 500 -5.97 -10.56 30.53
N PRO A 501 -6.19 -11.89 30.51
CA PRO A 501 -6.38 -12.64 29.27
C PRO A 501 -7.75 -12.33 28.63
N ALA A 502 -7.75 -11.65 27.49
CA ALA A 502 -8.87 -11.58 26.55
C ALA A 502 -8.39 -11.02 25.20
N ASP A 503 -9.15 -11.26 24.14
CA ASP A 503 -8.85 -10.75 22.80
C ASP A 503 -9.40 -9.32 22.61
N GLY A 504 -8.57 -8.44 22.04
CA GLY A 504 -8.98 -7.08 21.66
C GLY A 504 -9.30 -6.14 22.83
N TRP A 505 -10.30 -5.27 22.64
CA TRP A 505 -10.69 -4.19 23.58
C TRP A 505 -11.44 -4.67 24.83
N GLY A 506 -11.67 -5.99 24.98
CA GLY A 506 -12.38 -6.58 26.13
C GLY A 506 -11.54 -6.69 27.42
N SER A 507 -10.22 -6.47 27.36
CA SER A 507 -9.31 -6.52 28.52
C SER A 507 -8.52 -5.23 28.68
N VAL A 508 -9.21 -4.09 28.71
CA VAL A 508 -8.53 -2.78 28.77
C VAL A 508 -8.48 -2.29 30.20
N GLY A 509 -7.29 -1.91 30.67
CA GLY A 509 -7.15 -1.08 31.86
C GLY A 509 -6.83 0.35 31.45
N VAL A 510 -7.42 1.32 32.12
CA VAL A 510 -7.23 2.74 31.79
C VAL A 510 -7.05 3.59 33.05
N GLY A 511 -6.10 4.51 33.00
CA GLY A 511 -6.15 5.74 33.79
C GLY A 511 -6.67 6.85 32.91
N VAL A 512 -7.79 7.48 33.27
CA VAL A 512 -8.37 8.62 32.54
C VAL A 512 -8.32 9.87 33.39
N GLN A 513 -7.83 10.97 32.84
CA GLN A 513 -7.96 12.30 33.41
C GLN A 513 -8.85 13.15 32.52
N GLY A 514 -9.87 13.78 33.09
CA GLY A 514 -10.61 14.84 32.39
C GLY A 514 -9.72 16.06 32.18
N ALA A 515 -9.78 16.67 30.99
CA ALA A 515 -8.97 17.84 30.66
C ALA A 515 -9.79 19.04 30.09
N PRO A 516 -10.96 19.39 30.67
CA PRO A 516 -11.92 20.32 30.07
C PRO A 516 -11.46 21.79 29.96
N GLY A 517 -10.26 22.11 30.45
CA GLY A 517 -9.64 23.45 30.36
C GLY A 517 -8.55 23.56 29.29
N ILE A 518 -8.24 22.49 28.57
CA ILE A 518 -7.25 22.51 27.49
C ILE A 518 -7.99 22.74 26.17
N THR A 519 -7.70 23.88 25.54
CA THR A 519 -8.17 24.22 24.20
C THR A 519 -7.03 24.09 23.21
N LEU A 520 -7.22 23.24 22.20
CA LEU A 520 -6.25 23.09 21.12
C LEU A 520 -6.74 23.87 19.91
N LYS A 521 -5.85 24.67 19.32
CA LYS A 521 -6.17 25.60 18.24
C LYS A 521 -5.69 25.06 16.89
N PRO A 522 -6.50 25.20 15.83
CA PRO A 522 -6.10 24.80 14.49
C PRO A 522 -4.94 25.68 14.02
N GLY A 523 -4.07 25.12 13.17
CA GLY A 523 -2.87 25.80 12.68
C GLY A 523 -1.66 25.73 13.61
N TYR A 524 -1.79 25.11 14.79
CA TYR A 524 -0.68 24.83 15.71
C TYR A 524 -0.36 23.32 15.74
N GLN A 525 0.88 23.00 16.13
CA GLN A 525 1.30 21.62 16.39
C GLN A 525 1.44 21.40 17.89
N TYR A 526 0.95 20.26 18.35
CA TYR A 526 1.05 19.85 19.75
C TYR A 526 1.80 18.53 19.84
N ARG A 527 2.60 18.35 20.88
CA ARG A 527 3.26 17.09 21.20
C ARG A 527 2.71 16.54 22.50
N LEU A 528 2.04 15.39 22.45
CA LEU A 528 1.73 14.60 23.64
C LEU A 528 2.84 13.57 23.82
N SER A 529 3.45 13.50 25.01
CA SER A 529 4.45 12.48 25.34
C SER A 529 4.24 11.90 26.73
N ALA A 530 4.82 10.72 26.95
CA ALA A 530 4.81 10.02 28.24
C ALA A 530 6.01 9.07 28.32
N TRP A 531 6.49 8.79 29.52
CA TRP A 531 7.40 7.67 29.74
C TRP A 531 6.59 6.42 30.04
N VAL A 532 6.88 5.34 29.30
CA VAL A 532 6.14 4.08 29.41
C VAL A 532 7.11 2.91 29.51
N LYS A 533 6.85 2.03 30.47
CA LYS A 533 7.55 0.76 30.66
C LYS A 533 6.57 -0.38 30.49
N THR A 534 6.97 -1.48 29.86
CA THR A 534 6.07 -2.63 29.66
C THR A 534 6.73 -3.95 30.04
N LYS A 535 5.93 -4.91 30.50
CA LYS A 535 6.35 -6.27 30.80
C LYS A 535 5.29 -7.27 30.36
N GLY A 536 5.62 -8.14 29.42
CA GLY A 536 4.78 -9.21 28.89
C GLY A 536 3.52 -8.70 28.22
N VAL A 537 3.58 -7.52 27.60
CA VAL A 537 2.43 -6.92 26.91
C VAL A 537 2.20 -7.64 25.57
N GLU A 538 1.10 -8.39 25.46
CA GLU A 538 0.77 -9.19 24.27
C GLU A 538 0.12 -8.35 23.17
N ASN A 539 -0.64 -7.32 23.53
CA ASN A 539 -1.20 -6.34 22.59
C ASN A 539 -0.42 -5.02 22.76
N PHE A 540 -0.99 -3.92 23.25
CA PHE A 540 -0.22 -2.66 23.33
C PHE A 540 -0.59 -1.75 24.51
N ALA A 541 0.40 -0.96 24.94
CA ALA A 541 0.29 0.12 25.93
C ALA A 541 0.56 1.49 25.29
N PHE A 542 -0.30 2.49 25.50
CA PHE A 542 -0.20 3.79 24.84
C PHE A 542 -0.93 4.90 25.62
N VAL A 543 -0.68 6.16 25.25
CA VAL A 543 -1.37 7.33 25.80
C VAL A 543 -2.16 8.03 24.70
N ARG A 544 -3.34 8.58 25.00
CA ARG A 544 -4.16 9.31 24.01
C ARG A 544 -4.98 10.44 24.61
N PHE A 545 -5.27 11.45 23.79
CA PHE A 545 -6.36 12.39 24.00
C PHE A 545 -7.63 11.97 23.25
N LYS A 546 -8.78 12.26 23.84
CA LYS A 546 -10.04 12.43 23.13
C LYS A 546 -10.40 13.92 23.13
N VAL A 547 -10.72 14.44 21.96
CA VAL A 547 -11.21 15.81 21.78
C VAL A 547 -12.62 15.78 21.20
N LYS A 548 -13.37 16.84 21.51
CA LYS A 548 -14.66 17.13 20.88
C LYS A 548 -14.59 18.51 20.22
N TYR A 549 -14.82 18.53 18.92
CA TYR A 549 -14.87 19.75 18.13
C TYR A 549 -16.17 20.51 18.39
N GLU A 550 -16.16 21.82 18.12
CA GLU A 550 -17.37 22.64 18.21
C GLU A 550 -18.47 22.18 17.24
N SER A 551 -18.09 21.54 16.12
CA SER A 551 -19.01 20.89 15.18
C SER A 551 -19.82 19.75 15.80
N GLY A 552 -19.37 19.21 16.94
CA GLY A 552 -19.93 18.02 17.58
C GLY A 552 -19.16 16.73 17.26
N ASP A 553 -18.24 16.76 16.29
CA ASP A 553 -17.40 15.62 15.93
C ASP A 553 -16.36 15.30 17.02
N GLU A 554 -15.94 14.04 17.08
CA GLU A 554 -14.93 13.56 18.03
C GLU A 554 -13.66 13.11 17.30
N ALA A 555 -12.50 13.34 17.91
CA ALA A 555 -11.23 12.80 17.43
C ALA A 555 -10.36 12.27 18.57
N TYR A 556 -9.46 11.37 18.20
CA TYR A 556 -8.50 10.75 19.12
C TYR A 556 -7.08 10.96 18.61
N PHE A 557 -6.18 11.38 19.50
CA PHE A 557 -4.76 11.54 19.20
C PHE A 557 -3.96 10.68 20.17
N GLY A 558 -3.28 9.65 19.66
CA GLY A 558 -2.60 8.67 20.50
C GLY A 558 -1.15 8.46 20.11
N THR A 559 -0.32 8.15 21.10
CA THR A 559 1.07 7.72 20.91
C THR A 559 1.13 6.38 20.20
N GLU A 560 2.33 5.99 19.77
CA GLU A 560 2.57 4.60 19.41
C GLU A 560 2.30 3.65 20.58
N GLY A 561 1.83 2.45 20.28
CA GLY A 561 1.69 1.38 21.24
C GLY A 561 3.02 0.68 21.51
N LEU A 562 3.32 0.42 22.78
CA LEU A 562 4.43 -0.44 23.18
C LEU A 562 3.95 -1.88 23.36
N TYR A 563 4.69 -2.80 22.77
CA TYR A 563 4.45 -4.25 22.78
C TYR A 563 5.59 -4.96 23.52
N GLY A 564 5.32 -6.12 24.11
CA GLY A 564 6.32 -6.97 24.76
C GLY A 564 6.94 -6.34 26.01
N ASP A 565 8.22 -6.62 26.23
CA ASP A 565 9.03 -6.07 27.32
C ASP A 565 9.79 -4.84 26.85
N ASN A 566 9.57 -3.70 27.50
CA ASN A 566 10.34 -2.47 27.29
C ASN A 566 10.73 -1.91 28.64
N ASP A 567 11.98 -1.46 28.79
CA ASP A 567 12.31 -0.56 29.89
C ASP A 567 11.68 0.83 29.66
N TRP A 568 11.82 1.76 30.60
CA TRP A 568 11.29 3.12 30.47
C TRP A 568 11.68 3.74 29.13
N LYS A 569 10.68 3.95 28.29
CA LYS A 569 10.80 4.50 26.94
C LYS A 569 9.81 5.64 26.78
N GLN A 570 10.30 6.78 26.31
CA GLN A 570 9.42 7.88 25.97
C GLN A 570 8.64 7.54 24.69
N VAL A 571 7.32 7.65 24.77
CA VAL A 571 6.41 7.59 23.62
C VAL A 571 5.85 8.98 23.39
N GLU A 572 5.63 9.32 22.12
CA GLU A 572 5.07 10.62 21.76
C GLU A 572 4.18 10.54 20.51
N VAL A 573 3.34 11.56 20.35
CA VAL A 573 2.60 11.87 19.13
C VAL A 573 2.62 13.38 18.94
N ILE A 574 3.00 13.82 17.73
CA ILE A 574 2.82 15.20 17.29
C ILE A 574 1.56 15.25 16.43
N PHE A 575 0.67 16.20 16.72
CA PHE A 575 -0.62 16.30 16.05
C PHE A 575 -1.07 17.76 15.90
N SER A 576 -1.91 18.00 14.90
CA SER A 576 -2.57 19.29 14.69
C SER A 576 -4.08 19.08 14.70
N PRO A 577 -4.82 19.79 15.57
CA PRO A 577 -6.27 19.75 15.54
C PRO A 577 -6.80 20.42 14.25
N ARG A 578 -7.90 19.89 13.72
CA ARG A 578 -8.52 20.43 12.49
C ARG A 578 -9.26 21.73 12.73
N GLU A 579 -9.91 21.82 13.88
CA GLU A 579 -10.70 22.94 14.36
C GLU A 579 -10.40 23.19 15.82
N GLU A 580 -10.82 24.35 16.33
CA GLU A 580 -10.74 24.62 17.76
C GLU A 580 -11.58 23.60 18.52
N ASN A 581 -11.02 23.05 19.59
CA ASN A 581 -11.65 21.95 20.31
C ASN A 581 -11.35 22.04 21.79
N LYS A 582 -12.22 21.37 22.54
CA LYS A 582 -11.99 21.11 23.96
C LYS A 582 -11.54 19.67 24.10
N VAL A 583 -10.44 19.49 24.82
CA VAL A 583 -10.00 18.16 25.21
C VAL A 583 -10.98 17.61 26.25
N GLU A 584 -11.60 16.47 25.95
CA GLU A 584 -12.50 15.82 26.90
C GLU A 584 -11.69 15.09 27.97
N TYR A 585 -10.76 14.24 27.54
CA TYR A 585 -9.90 13.49 28.45
C TYR A 585 -8.56 13.07 27.84
N LEU A 586 -7.59 12.89 28.73
CA LEU A 586 -6.33 12.19 28.53
C LEU A 586 -6.47 10.76 29.08
N ALA A 587 -5.93 9.77 28.39
CA ALA A 587 -5.96 8.39 28.85
C ALA A 587 -4.61 7.70 28.66
N ALA A 588 -4.15 6.99 29.69
CA ALA A 588 -3.08 5.99 29.62
C ALA A 588 -3.72 4.60 29.64
N GLN A 589 -3.41 3.76 28.65
CA GLN A 589 -4.15 2.54 28.35
C GLN A 589 -3.26 1.36 28.10
N LEU A 590 -3.64 0.20 28.63
CA LEU A 590 -3.12 -1.11 28.24
C LEU A 590 -4.26 -1.95 27.69
N VAL A 591 -4.05 -2.50 26.51
CA VAL A 591 -4.94 -3.47 25.85
C VAL A 591 -4.31 -4.86 25.95
N GLY A 592 -5.12 -5.88 26.26
CA GLY A 592 -4.67 -7.26 26.32
C GLY A 592 -3.89 -7.59 27.60
N LYS A 593 -3.19 -8.73 27.61
CA LYS A 593 -2.44 -9.22 28.76
C LYS A 593 -1.09 -8.54 28.89
N GLY A 594 -0.61 -8.36 30.13
CA GLY A 594 0.71 -7.82 30.44
C GLY A 594 0.68 -6.81 31.58
N ILE A 595 1.77 -6.07 31.77
CA ILE A 595 1.84 -4.95 32.71
C ILE A 595 2.46 -3.75 31.99
N ALA A 596 1.88 -2.57 32.18
CA ALA A 596 2.43 -1.32 31.70
C ALA A 596 2.47 -0.30 32.85
N TRP A 597 3.55 0.48 32.90
CA TRP A 597 3.68 1.64 33.77
C TRP A 597 3.78 2.90 32.93
N PHE A 598 3.14 3.97 33.38
CA PHE A 598 3.07 5.27 32.71
C PHE A 598 3.48 6.36 33.70
N ASP A 599 4.32 7.28 33.25
CA ASP A 599 4.89 8.34 34.08
C ASP A 599 5.25 9.57 33.24
N ASP A 600 5.45 10.71 33.89
CA ASP A 600 5.93 11.97 33.30
C ASP A 600 5.21 12.36 31.99
N LEU A 601 3.87 12.39 32.02
CA LEU A 601 3.09 12.81 30.85
C LEU A 601 3.29 14.31 30.59
N LYS A 602 3.43 14.69 29.32
CA LYS A 602 3.60 16.07 28.87
C LYS A 602 2.76 16.38 27.66
N LEU A 603 2.31 17.63 27.59
CA LEU A 603 1.71 18.21 26.40
C LEU A 603 2.45 19.50 26.09
N ASP A 604 3.04 19.62 24.91
CA ASP A 604 3.74 20.83 24.47
C ASP A 604 3.04 21.45 23.27
N LEU A 605 2.94 22.77 23.23
CA LEU A 605 2.68 23.55 22.02
C LEU A 605 4.01 23.78 21.30
N LEU A 606 4.18 23.28 20.09
CA LEU A 606 5.42 23.45 19.33
C LEU A 606 5.39 24.80 18.59
N GLU A 607 6.46 25.61 18.76
CA GLU A 607 6.68 26.88 18.03
C GLU A 607 7.22 26.66 16.61
#